data_AF-A0A6B3HQC6-F1
#
_entry.id   AF-A0A6B3HQC6-F1
#
_cell.length_a   1.000
_cell.length_b   1.000
_cell.length_c   1.000
_cell.angle_alpha   90.00
_cell.angle_beta   90.00
_cell.angle_gamma   90.00
#
_symmetry.space_group_name_H-M   'P 1'
#
loop_
_entity.id
_entity.type
_entity.pdbx_description
1 polymer ?
#
loop_
_entity_poly.entity_id
_entity_poly.type
_entity_poly.pdbx_seq_one_letter_code
_entity_poly.pdbx_strand_id
1 'polypeptide(L)' 'DPWDLPDVSALSVGVLGGTGPQGRGLAYRLARAGQRVTVGSRDAGRAAEAAAELGHGVEGADNAECARRSDIVIVA' A
#
# COMPACT_ATOMS: atom_id res chain seq x y z
N ASP A 1 3.05 23.49 17.47
CA ASP A 1 2.53 24.21 16.29
C ASP A 1 1.46 23.32 15.66
N PRO A 2 0.25 23.80 15.34
CA PRO A 2 -0.78 22.97 14.68
C PRO A 2 -0.32 22.33 13.35
N TRP A 3 0.78 22.80 12.75
CA TRP A 3 1.33 22.28 11.50
C TRP A 3 2.50 21.30 11.71
N ASP A 4 2.89 21.06 12.96
CA ASP A 4 3.93 20.08 13.28
C ASP A 4 3.38 18.66 13.10
N LEU A 5 4.00 17.89 12.21
CA LEU A 5 3.59 16.53 11.88
C LEU A 5 4.68 15.55 12.32
N PRO A 6 4.31 14.36 12.84
CA PRO A 6 5.30 13.36 13.18
C PRO A 6 6.00 12.83 11.93
N ASP A 7 7.26 12.41 12.08
CA ASP A 7 7.94 11.64 11.03
C ASP A 7 7.31 10.24 10.90
N VAL A 8 6.91 9.90 9.68
CA VAL A 8 6.29 8.61 9.33
C VAL A 8 7.10 7.84 8.30
N SER A 9 8.32 8.27 7.99
CA SER A 9 9.19 7.65 6.96
C SER A 9 9.50 6.18 7.22
N ALA A 10 9.44 5.74 8.48
CA ALA A 10 9.69 4.36 8.89
C ALA A 10 8.45 3.45 8.81
N LEU A 11 7.24 3.97 8.61
CA LEU A 11 6.02 3.15 8.63
C LEU A 11 5.79 2.43 7.29
N SER A 12 5.22 1.23 7.33
CA SER A 12 4.69 0.54 6.16
C SER A 12 3.18 0.74 6.02
N VAL A 13 2.70 0.80 4.77
CA VAL A 13 1.29 1.00 4.44
C VAL A 13 0.74 -0.17 3.65
N GLY A 14 -0.33 -0.78 4.18
CA GLY A 14 -1.13 -1.79 3.49
C GLY A 14 -2.39 -1.17 2.90
N VAL A 15 -2.72 -1.51 1.65
CA VAL A 15 -3.95 -1.05 1.00
C VAL A 15 -4.82 -2.25 0.66
N LEU A 16 -5.82 -2.54 1.50
CA LEU A 16 -6.78 -3.62 1.28
C LEU A 16 -7.78 -3.20 0.21
N GLY A 17 -8.13 -4.14 -0.69
CA GLY A 17 -8.87 -3.77 -1.90
C GLY A 17 -8.03 -2.94 -2.88
N GLY A 18 -6.71 -2.94 -2.70
CA GLY A 18 -5.79 -2.00 -3.35
C GLY A 18 -5.66 -2.16 -4.88
N THR A 19 -6.26 -3.20 -5.46
CA THR A 19 -6.27 -3.43 -6.92
C THR A 19 -7.31 -2.57 -7.66
N GLY A 20 -8.23 -1.90 -6.95
CA GLY A 20 -9.19 -0.94 -7.51
C GLY A 20 -8.56 0.43 -7.81
N PRO A 21 -9.26 1.32 -8.54
CA PRO A 21 -8.70 2.61 -8.98
C PRO A 21 -8.26 3.51 -7.81
N GLN A 22 -9.04 3.57 -6.73
CA GLN A 22 -8.68 4.32 -5.52
C GLN A 22 -7.42 3.74 -4.87
N GLY A 23 -7.42 2.43 -4.63
CA GLY A 23 -6.31 1.72 -4.01
C GLY A 23 -5.00 1.88 -4.78
N ARG A 24 -5.07 1.75 -6.11
CA ARG A 24 -3.92 1.96 -7.01
C ARG A 24 -3.40 3.38 -6.96
N GLY A 25 -4.29 4.37 -6.98
CA GLY A 25 -3.91 5.79 -6.91
C GLY A 25 -3.20 6.13 -5.59
N LEU A 26 -3.71 5.61 -4.47
CA LEU A 26 -3.07 5.77 -3.16
C LEU A 26 -1.71 5.07 -3.12
N ALA A 27 -1.66 3.79 -3.50
CA ALA A 27 -0.43 3.01 -3.51
C ALA A 27 0.67 3.66 -4.37
N TYR A 28 0.32 4.11 -5.58
CA TYR A 28 1.23 4.83 -6.48
C TYR A 28 1.84 6.08 -5.81
N ARG A 29 0.98 6.94 -5.24
CA ARG A 29 1.42 8.22 -4.68
C ARG A 29 2.29 8.03 -3.44
N LEU A 30 1.92 7.11 -2.56
CA LEU A 30 2.69 6.79 -1.36
C LEU A 30 4.05 6.17 -1.71
N ALA A 31 4.06 5.15 -2.58
CA ALA A 31 5.30 4.51 -3.01
C ALA A 31 6.24 5.49 -3.73
N ARG A 32 5.70 6.35 -4.60
CA ARG A 32 6.49 7.41 -5.27
C ARG A 32 7.05 8.44 -4.29
N ALA A 33 6.43 8.62 -3.14
CA ALA A 33 6.94 9.47 -2.05
C ALA A 33 7.98 8.75 -1.16
N GLY A 34 8.32 7.49 -1.45
CA GLY A 34 9.31 6.70 -0.72
C GLY A 34 8.73 5.81 0.39
N GLN A 35 7.39 5.76 0.54
CA GLN A 35 6.76 4.90 1.53
C GLN A 35 6.78 3.43 1.11
N ARG A 36 6.93 2.52 2.08
CA ARG A 36 6.85 1.08 1.85
C ARG A 36 5.39 0.67 1.73
N VAL A 37 4.98 0.18 0.56
CA VAL A 37 3.56 -0.10 0.27
C VAL A 37 3.33 -1.56 -0.13
N THR A 38 2.33 -2.19 0.47
CA THR A 38 1.79 -3.48 0.03
C THR A 38 0.33 -3.34 -0.41
N VAL A 39 0.00 -3.82 -1.60
CA VAL A 39 -1.38 -3.90 -2.10
C VAL A 39 -1.99 -5.25 -1.71
N GLY A 40 -3.15 -5.20 -1.05
CA GLY A 40 -3.94 -6.36 -0.66
C GLY A 40 -5.08 -6.66 -1.62
N SER A 41 -5.31 -7.94 -1.89
CA SER A 41 -6.46 -8.44 -2.65
C SER A 41 -7.00 -9.74 -2.05
N ARG A 42 -8.21 -10.15 -2.43
CA ARG A 42 -8.69 -11.52 -2.15
C ARG A 42 -7.94 -12.57 -2.99
N ASP A 43 -7.34 -12.12 -4.09
CA ASP A 43 -6.51 -12.91 -5.00
C ASP A 43 -5.08 -12.34 -4.98
N ALA A 44 -4.13 -13.11 -4.45
CA ALA A 44 -2.74 -12.68 -4.31
C ALA A 44 -2.04 -12.45 -5.67
N GLY A 45 -2.40 -13.20 -6.71
CA GLY A 45 -1.87 -13.03 -8.06
C GLY A 45 -2.28 -11.68 -8.63
N ARG A 46 -3.56 -11.32 -8.50
CA ARG A 46 -4.07 -10.00 -8.92
C ARG A 46 -3.39 -8.84 -8.17
N ALA A 47 -3.06 -9.04 -6.88
CA ALA A 47 -2.28 -8.04 -6.14
C ALA A 47 -0.85 -7.92 -6.66
N ALA A 48 -0.18 -9.03 -6.95
CA ALA A 48 1.17 -9.05 -7.49
C ALA A 48 1.24 -8.38 -8.88
N GLU A 49 0.29 -8.68 -9.77
CA GLU A 49 0.16 -8.01 -11.07
C GLU A 49 -0.05 -6.49 -10.91
N ALA A 50 -0.97 -6.10 -10.03
CA ALA A 50 -1.23 -4.69 -9.77
C ALA A 50 -0.01 -3.95 -9.23
N ALA A 51 0.74 -4.59 -8.33
CA ALA A 51 1.99 -4.06 -7.77
C ALA A 51 3.09 -3.90 -8.82
N ALA A 52 3.26 -4.90 -9.70
CA ALA A 52 4.22 -4.85 -10.79
C ALA A 52 3.93 -3.70 -11.77
N GLU A 53 2.67 -3.47 -12.12
CA GLU A 53 2.24 -2.34 -12.95
C GLU A 53 2.48 -0.97 -12.28
N LEU A 54 2.35 -0.89 -10.95
CA LEU A 54 2.57 0.36 -10.20
C LEU A 54 4.06 0.70 -10.07
N GLY A 55 4.94 -0.31 -10.04
CA GLY A 55 6.38 -0.12 -9.84
C GLY A 55 6.73 0.44 -8.47
N HIS A 56 7.82 1.21 -8.37
CA HIS A 56 8.25 1.90 -7.14
C HIS A 56 8.46 0.99 -5.91
N GLY A 57 8.70 -0.30 -6.11
CA GLY A 57 8.87 -1.27 -5.02
C GLY A 57 7.58 -1.61 -4.29
N VAL A 58 6.41 -1.33 -4.87
CA VAL A 58 5.13 -1.82 -4.34
C VAL A 58 5.14 -3.35 -4.36
N GLU A 59 4.72 -3.96 -3.26
CA GLU A 59 4.53 -5.41 -3.16
C GLU A 59 3.04 -5.77 -3.26
N GLY A 60 2.74 -7.00 -3.68
CA GLY A 60 1.38 -7.55 -3.72
C GLY A 60 1.25 -8.74 -2.79
N ALA A 61 0.14 -8.82 -2.05
CA ALA A 61 -0.18 -9.94 -1.17
C ALA A 61 -1.70 -10.18 -1.11
N ASP A 62 -2.12 -11.30 -0.52
CA ASP A 62 -3.52 -11.41 -0.11
C ASP A 62 -3.84 -10.38 1.01
N ASN A 63 -5.13 -10.11 1.23
CA ASN A 63 -5.58 -9.12 2.20
C ASN A 63 -5.12 -9.43 3.63
N ALA A 64 -5.08 -10.72 4.01
CA ALA A 64 -4.73 -11.11 5.37
C ALA A 64 -3.25 -10.84 5.65
N GLU A 65 -2.39 -11.20 4.70
CA GLU A 65 -0.95 -10.98 4.81
C GLU A 65 -0.58 -9.50 4.66
N CYS A 66 -1.23 -8.78 3.73
CA CYS A 66 -1.09 -7.33 3.61
C CYS A 66 -1.41 -6.63 4.95
N ALA A 67 -2.52 -6.97 5.59
CA ALA A 67 -2.88 -6.40 6.89
C ALA A 67 -1.86 -6.77 7.99
N ARG A 68 -1.37 -8.01 8.01
CA ARG A 68 -0.43 -8.51 9.03
C ARG A 68 0.92 -7.80 9.00
N ARG A 69 1.40 -7.41 7.81
CA ARG A 69 2.72 -6.82 7.59
C ARG A 69 2.76 -5.29 7.67
N SER A 70 1.62 -4.64 7.84
CA SER A 70 1.49 -3.18 7.70
C SER A 70 1.35 -2.49 9.04
N ASP A 71 2.12 -1.41 9.25
CA ASP A 71 1.96 -0.55 10.42
C ASP A 71 0.66 0.26 10.34
N ILE A 72 0.28 0.66 9.12
CA ILE A 72 -0.96 1.38 8.80
C ILE A 72 -1.72 0.62 7.72
N VAL A 73 -3.03 0.47 7.89
CA VAL A 73 -3.91 -0.16 6.90
C VAL A 73 -4.94 0.85 6.40
N ILE A 74 -5.04 0.97 5.08
CA ILE A 74 -6.12 1.67 4.39
C ILE A 74 -7.09 0.63 3.82
N VAL A 75 -8.38 0.81 4.08
CA VAL A 75 -9.45 -0.01 3.50
C VAL A 75 -10.09 0.78 2.37
N ALA A 76 -9.98 0.28 1.14
CA ALA A 76 -10.44 0.94 -0.09
C ALA A 76 -11.37 0.04 -0.91
#